data_AF-A0A967N418-F1
#
_entry.id   AF-A0A967N418-F1
#
_cell.length_a   1.000
_cell.length_b   1.000
_cell.length_c   1.000
_cell.angle_alpha   90.00
_cell.angle_beta   90.00
_cell.angle_gamma   90.00
#
_symmetry.space_group_name_H-M   'P 1'
#
loop_
_entity.id
_entity.type
_entity.pdbx_description
1 polymer ?
#
loop_
_entity_poly.entity_id
_entity_poly.type
_entity_poly.pdbx_seq_one_letter_code
_entity_poly.pdbx_strand_id
1 'polypeptide(L)'
;MLVEWLAPVAAFWTLAAIYLGATPIRIEGGGGLRQIGGLLVTFALFLGVFAAARAILSGTLGVTLTVIVGTAAASLLLPILCRVGFRVLGVRIAGA
;
A
#
# COMPACT_ATOMS: atom_id res chain seq x y z
N MET A 1 19.90 2.55 -2.35
CA MET A 1 19.83 3.63 -3.37
C MET A 1 18.41 4.18 -3.44
N LEU A 2 18.23 5.48 -3.75
CA LEU A 2 16.92 6.13 -3.90
C LEU A 2 16.07 5.46 -5.01
N VAL A 3 16.71 4.98 -6.07
CA VAL A 3 16.07 4.34 -7.24
C VAL A 3 15.24 3.11 -6.88
N GLU A 4 15.67 2.34 -5.88
CA GLU A 4 14.97 1.11 -5.45
C GLU A 4 13.58 1.39 -4.86
N TRP A 5 13.34 2.62 -4.41
CA TRP A 5 12.04 3.05 -3.88
C TRP A 5 11.06 3.48 -4.97
N LEU A 6 11.52 3.73 -6.20
CA LEU A 6 10.65 4.11 -7.30
C LEU A 6 9.66 2.99 -7.64
N ALA A 7 10.12 1.74 -7.63
CA ALA A 7 9.29 0.58 -7.92
C ALA A 7 8.09 0.44 -6.97
N PRO A 8 8.27 0.36 -5.63
CA PRO A 8 7.13 0.27 -4.71
C PRO A 8 6.26 1.53 -4.71
N VAL A 9 6.83 2.72 -4.91
CA VAL A 9 6.05 3.97 -5.00
C VAL A 9 5.13 3.95 -6.23
N ALA A 10 5.65 3.61 -7.41
CA ALA A 10 4.85 3.50 -8.62
C ALA A 10 3.79 2.40 -8.50
N ALA A 11 4.19 1.23 -7.98
CA ALA A 11 3.30 0.09 -7.78
C ALA A 11 2.11 0.45 -6.88
N PHE A 12 2.36 1.18 -5.78
CA PHE A 12 1.28 1.61 -4.89
C PHE A 12 0.22 2.41 -5.63
N TRP A 13 0.60 3.48 -6.35
CA TRP A 13 -0.39 4.36 -6.98
C TRP A 13 -1.19 3.64 -8.06
N THR A 14 -0.53 2.80 -8.86
CA THR A 14 -1.22 1.98 -9.87
C THR A 14 -2.19 0.99 -9.23
N LEU A 15 -1.74 0.24 -8.23
CA LEU A 15 -2.57 -0.79 -7.59
C LEU A 15 -3.69 -0.18 -6.74
N ALA A 16 -3.45 0.95 -6.07
CA ALA A 16 -4.46 1.67 -5.30
C ALA A 16 -5.56 2.22 -6.22
N ALA A 17 -5.19 2.75 -7.40
CA ALA A 17 -6.15 3.18 -8.40
C ALA A 17 -7.01 2.01 -8.93
N ILE A 18 -6.38 0.85 -9.19
CA ILE A 18 -7.11 -0.35 -9.62
C ILE A 18 -8.03 -0.85 -8.50
N TYR A 19 -7.50 -1.01 -7.29
CA TYR A 19 -8.27 -1.55 -6.17
C TYR A 19 -9.43 -0.62 -5.80
N LEU A 20 -9.17 0.66 -5.52
CA LEU A 20 -10.20 1.59 -5.04
C LEU A 20 -11.10 2.13 -6.16
N GLY A 21 -10.63 2.13 -7.42
CA GLY A 21 -11.36 2.70 -8.56
C GLY A 21 -12.06 1.68 -9.45
N ALA A 22 -11.53 0.46 -9.60
CA ALA A 22 -12.07 -0.55 -10.52
C ALA A 22 -12.77 -1.73 -9.82
N THR A 23 -12.65 -1.85 -8.49
CA THR A 23 -13.31 -2.91 -7.72
C THR A 23 -14.63 -2.37 -7.14
N PRO A 24 -15.72 -3.16 -7.07
CA PRO A 24 -17.00 -2.74 -6.49
C PRO A 24 -16.92 -2.64 -4.96
N ILE A 25 -16.15 -1.66 -4.49
CA ILE A 25 -15.90 -1.38 -3.07
C ILE A 25 -16.84 -0.26 -2.63
N ARG A 26 -17.53 -0.45 -1.51
CA ARG A 26 -18.38 0.57 -0.91
C ARG A 26 -17.60 1.26 0.21
N ILE A 27 -17.30 2.55 0.03
CA ILE A 27 -16.64 3.35 1.06
C ILE A 27 -17.73 3.99 1.92
N GLU A 28 -17.82 3.55 3.17
CA GLU A 28 -18.80 4.01 4.16
C GLU A 28 -18.17 5.03 5.11
N GLY A 29 -18.77 6.22 5.14
CA GLY A 29 -18.39 7.31 6.03
C GLY A 29 -17.19 8.16 5.55
N GLY A 30 -17.03 9.30 6.22
CA GLY A 30 -15.97 10.28 5.98
C GLY A 30 -16.10 11.10 4.70
N GLY A 31 -15.92 12.41 4.80
CA GLY A 31 -15.87 13.31 3.64
C GLY A 31 -14.59 13.13 2.80
N GLY A 32 -14.50 13.81 1.66
CA GLY A 32 -13.39 13.68 0.70
C GLY A 32 -11.99 13.83 1.32
N LEU A 33 -11.81 14.75 2.29
CA LEU A 33 -10.53 14.91 2.98
C LEU A 33 -10.11 13.67 3.79
N ARG A 34 -11.06 12.96 4.41
CA ARG A 34 -10.77 11.72 5.15
C ARG A 34 -10.43 10.56 4.22
N GLN A 35 -11.02 10.55 3.02
CA GLN A 35 -10.69 9.55 2.00
C GLN A 35 -9.29 9.78 1.41
N ILE A 36 -8.95 11.03 1.09
CA ILE A 36 -7.59 11.40 0.66
C ILE A 36 -6.58 11.07 1.76
N GLY A 37 -6.88 11.43 3.00
CA GLY A 37 -6.05 11.06 4.14
C GLY A 37 -5.88 9.54 4.27
N GLY A 38 -6.95 8.77 4.06
CA GLY A 38 -6.93 7.31 4.19
C GLY A 38 -6.02 6.68 3.13
N LEU A 39 -6.04 7.23 1.92
CA LEU A 39 -5.13 6.86 0.84
C LEU A 39 -3.67 7.17 1.19
N LEU A 40 -3.39 8.35 1.76
CA LEU A 40 -2.03 8.72 2.19
C LEU A 40 -1.51 7.87 3.36
N VAL A 41 -2.37 7.54 4.34
CA VAL A 41 -2.00 6.60 5.41
C VAL A 41 -1.73 5.21 4.83
N THR A 42 -2.55 4.76 3.88
CA THR A 42 -2.34 3.49 3.19
C THR A 42 -1.01 3.49 2.43
N PHE A 43 -0.66 4.60 1.77
CA PHE A 43 0.63 4.76 1.10
C PHE A 43 1.80 4.62 2.09
N ALA A 44 1.72 5.31 3.23
CA ALA A 44 2.75 5.23 4.26
C ALA A 44 2.89 3.81 4.82
N LEU A 45 1.77 3.11 5.06
CA LEU A 45 1.78 1.71 5.51
C LEU A 45 2.38 0.79 4.45
N PHE A 46 2.06 0.99 3.17
CA PHE A 46 2.60 0.22 2.06
C PHE A 46 4.13 0.35 1.98
N LEU A 47 4.65 1.58 2.05
CA LEU A 47 6.08 1.81 2.10
C LEU A 47 6.71 1.25 3.37
N GLY A 48 6.01 1.28 4.50
CA GLY A 48 6.44 0.64 5.74
C GLY A 48 6.59 -0.87 5.61
N VAL A 49 5.65 -1.55 4.95
CA VAL A 49 5.74 -2.99 4.65
C VAL A 49 6.93 -3.28 3.74
N PHE A 50 7.12 -2.49 2.67
CA PHE A 50 8.28 -2.62 1.81
C PHE A 50 9.60 -2.40 2.57
N ALA A 51 9.66 -1.38 3.43
CA ALA A 51 10.83 -1.08 4.25
C ALA A 51 11.17 -2.24 5.19
N ALA A 52 10.16 -2.82 5.84
CA ALA A 52 10.31 -3.99 6.70
C ALA A 52 10.80 -5.21 5.92
N ALA A 53 10.17 -5.51 4.76
CA ALA A 53 10.60 -6.60 3.89
C ALA A 53 12.05 -6.40 3.42
N ARG A 54 12.41 -5.18 3.01
CA ARG A 54 13.78 -4.84 2.64
C ARG A 54 14.75 -5.05 3.80
N ALA A 55 14.42 -4.59 5.01
CA ALA A 55 15.28 -4.76 6.17
C ALA A 55 15.56 -6.24 6.46
N ILE A 56 14.54 -7.10 6.35
CA ILE A 56 14.65 -8.55 6.57
C ILE A 56 15.45 -9.22 5.45
N LEU A 57 15.19 -8.87 4.19
CA LEU A 57 15.70 -9.59 3.02
C LEU A 57 17.09 -9.11 2.57
N SER A 58 17.47 -7.87 2.87
CA SER A 58 18.71 -7.25 2.36
C SER A 58 20.00 -7.97 2.74
N GLY A 59 20.00 -8.78 3.80
CA GLY A 59 21.14 -9.64 4.19
C GLY A 59 21.20 -10.99 3.47
N THR A 60 20.14 -11.36 2.73
CA THR A 60 19.99 -12.70 2.14
C THR A 60 19.83 -12.67 0.61
N LEU A 61 19.23 -11.60 0.08
CA LEU A 61 18.93 -11.45 -1.33
C LEU A 61 19.70 -10.27 -1.93
N GLY A 62 20.06 -10.38 -3.21
CA GLY A 62 20.55 -9.25 -3.98
C GLY A 62 19.53 -8.09 -4.02
N VAL A 63 20.02 -6.88 -4.27
CA VAL A 63 19.20 -5.64 -4.29
C VAL A 63 17.96 -5.79 -5.17
N THR A 64 18.13 -6.30 -6.39
CA THR A 64 17.02 -6.49 -7.35
C THR A 64 15.94 -7.44 -6.83
N LEU A 65 16.34 -8.59 -6.28
CA LEU A 65 15.41 -9.58 -5.72
C LEU A 65 14.67 -9.04 -4.49
N THR A 66 15.37 -8.28 -3.65
CA THR A 66 14.75 -7.62 -2.48
C THR A 66 13.66 -6.64 -2.91
N VAL A 67 13.90 -5.86 -3.96
CA VAL A 67 12.91 -4.91 -4.49
C VAL A 67 11.69 -5.65 -5.05
N ILE A 68 11.90 -6.69 -5.85
CA ILE A 68 10.81 -7.46 -6.47
C ILE A 68 9.96 -8.14 -5.38
N VAL A 69 10.60 -8.91 -4.49
CA VAL A 69 9.90 -9.68 -3.45
C VAL A 69 9.23 -8.74 -2.44
N GLY A 70 9.92 -7.68 -2.02
CA GLY A 70 9.36 -6.70 -1.09
C GLY A 70 8.16 -5.96 -1.67
N THR A 71 8.22 -5.57 -2.95
CA THR A 71 7.10 -4.91 -3.62
C THR A 71 5.93 -5.88 -3.78
N ALA A 72 6.16 -7.11 -4.23
CA ALA A 72 5.13 -8.13 -4.35
C ALA A 72 4.44 -8.42 -3.01
N ALA A 73 5.21 -8.55 -1.93
CA ALA A 73 4.66 -8.75 -0.58
C ALA A 73 3.77 -7.58 -0.14
N ALA A 74 4.21 -6.34 -0.34
CA ALA A 74 3.42 -5.15 -0.04
C ALA A 74 2.14 -5.07 -0.89
N SER A 75 2.23 -5.40 -2.18
CA SER A 75 1.10 -5.45 -3.12
C SER A 75 0.04 -6.47 -2.70
N LEU A 76 0.45 -7.66 -2.25
CA LEU A 76 -0.50 -8.68 -1.76
C LEU A 76 -1.23 -8.22 -0.49
N LEU A 77 -0.57 -7.43 0.36
CA LEU A 77 -1.16 -6.89 1.58
C LEU A 77 -2.04 -5.66 1.33
N LEU A 78 -2.02 -5.07 0.13
CA LEU A 78 -2.71 -3.83 -0.19
C LEU A 78 -4.19 -3.79 0.25
N PRO A 79 -5.03 -4.82 0.05
CA PRO A 79 -6.43 -4.79 0.49
C PRO A 79 -6.57 -4.61 2.01
N ILE A 80 -5.69 -5.26 2.77
CA ILE A 80 -5.63 -5.16 4.24
C ILE A 80 -5.14 -3.77 4.62
N LEU A 81 -4.09 -3.27 3.96
CA LEU A 81 -3.55 -1.94 4.22
C LEU A 81 -4.57 -0.85 3.94
N CYS A 82 -5.36 -0.94 2.87
CA CYS A 82 -6.46 -0.03 2.57
C CYS A 82 -7.49 -0.05 3.70
N ARG A 83 -7.91 -1.23 4.16
CA ARG A 83 -8.87 -1.34 5.28
C ARG A 83 -8.32 -0.69 6.54
N VAL A 84 -7.04 -0.91 6.87
CA VAL A 84 -6.40 -0.32 8.05
C VAL A 84 -6.24 1.19 7.89
N GLY A 85 -5.68 1.66 6.77
CA GLY A 85 -5.37 3.07 6.55
C GLY A 85 -6.61 3.96 6.51
N PHE A 86 -7.70 3.50 5.90
CA PHE A 86 -8.97 4.21 5.92
C PHE A 86 -9.63 4.17 7.31
N ARG A 87 -9.51 3.04 8.03
CA ARG A 87 -10.08 2.88 9.37
C ARG A 87 -9.43 3.79 10.41
N VAL A 88 -8.14 4.09 10.27
CA VAL A 88 -7.43 5.06 11.12
C VAL A 88 -8.11 6.44 11.08
N LEU A 89 -8.74 6.80 9.97
CA LEU A 89 -9.46 8.07 9.80
C LEU A 89 -10.97 7.95 9.94
N GLY A 90 -11.44 6.82 10.50
CA GLY A 90 -12.86 6.56 10.71
C GLY A 90 -13.65 6.28 9.43
N VAL A 91 -12.98 5.92 8.32
CA VAL A 91 -13.61 5.50 7.07
C VAL A 91 -13.62 3.98 7.00
N ARG A 92 -14.77 3.39 6.66
CA ARG A 92 -14.91 1.95 6.50
C ARG A 92 -14.93 1.58 5.04
N ILE A 93 -14.20 0.52 4.71
CA ILE A 93 -14.24 -0.12 3.40
C ILE A 93 -15.12 -1.36 3.55
N ALA A 94 -16.35 -1.28 3.03
CA ALA A 94 -17.29 -2.39 2.97
C ALA A 94 -17.23 -3.02 1.56
N GLY A 95 -16.91 -4.31 1.50
CA GLY A 95 -16.73 -5.05 0.26
C GLY A 95 -15.27 -5.17 -0.16
N ALA A 96 -14.75 -6.40 -0.02
CA ALA A 96 -13.81 -7.07 -0.91
C ALA A 96 -13.85 -8.57 -0.56
#